data_AF-A0A535GUY7-F1
#
_entry.id   AF-A0A535GUY7-F1
#
_cell.length_a   1.000
_cell.length_b   1.000
_cell.length_c   1.000
_cell.angle_alpha   90.00
_cell.angle_beta   90.00
_cell.angle_gamma   90.00
#
_symmetry.space_group_name_H-M   'P 1'
#
loop_
_entity.id
_entity.type
_entity.pdbx_description
1 polymer ?
#
loop_
_entity_poly.entity_id
_entity_poly.type
_entity_poly.pdbx_seq_one_letter_code
_entity_poly.pdbx_strand_id
1 'polypeptide(L)'
;DYPYYIGTTTNFFDEGYRANEIHRALSRPGKLSAGDMQALQTDTRDFLAAEIVPVLLRSLAKEQLNATESAVVELLRNWDFRMDTDSAAATVWWYFWGWYLTETFDPWWKSRAVKVDQGDVWSGLTQDLETWTLKDPENRAFNAPGAGPRTAPDAQRKSFHKLIADLTRSLGSDPRTWTYGRVHQRVIENVAEISGLDYGPRPDGGDANTPLAAGGYPSTHGPSWRMVVDWGAHAAFAIYPGGQSENPASAWYANRVDTWFAGNLEPMLGADQVSSAAGVRTWEMHP
;
A
#
# COMPACT_ATOMS: atom_id res chain seq x y z
N ASP A 1 -22.40 -4.63 18.70
CA ASP A 1 -23.33 -3.70 18.01
C ASP A 1 -23.32 -2.35 18.69
N TYR A 2 -22.75 -1.34 18.02
CA TYR A 2 -22.80 0.04 18.49
C TYR A 2 -24.21 0.61 18.25
N PRO A 3 -24.86 1.27 19.23
CA PRO A 3 -26.30 1.55 19.17
C PRO A 3 -26.68 2.70 18.23
N TYR A 4 -25.71 3.41 17.65
CA TYR A 4 -25.94 4.55 16.77
C TYR A 4 -25.39 4.29 15.37
N TYR A 5 -26.10 4.77 14.35
CA TYR A 5 -25.58 4.76 12.99
C TYR A 5 -24.37 5.69 12.88
N ILE A 6 -23.25 5.15 12.43
CA ILE A 6 -21.97 5.85 12.33
C ILE A 6 -21.42 5.92 10.90
N GLY A 7 -22.17 5.43 9.91
CA GLY A 7 -21.82 5.51 8.50
C GLY A 7 -21.79 4.17 7.77
N THR A 8 -21.35 4.22 6.50
CA THR A 8 -21.12 3.04 5.64
C THR A 8 -19.62 2.84 5.39
N THR A 9 -19.25 1.65 4.91
CA THR A 9 -17.87 1.32 4.51
C THR A 9 -17.34 2.18 3.37
N THR A 10 -18.20 2.77 2.54
CA THR A 10 -17.78 3.63 1.42
C THR A 10 -17.11 4.93 1.89
N ASN A 11 -17.57 5.52 3.00
CA ASN A 11 -17.19 6.89 3.38
C ASN A 11 -16.74 7.07 4.84
N PHE A 12 -16.86 6.04 5.70
CA PHE A 12 -16.66 6.22 7.15
C PHE A 12 -15.69 5.23 7.79
N PHE A 13 -15.52 4.03 7.20
CA PHE A 13 -14.63 3.01 7.72
C PHE A 13 -13.72 2.51 6.62
N ASP A 14 -12.42 2.51 6.92
CA ASP A 14 -11.41 1.78 6.16
C ASP A 14 -11.71 0.27 6.20
N GLU A 15 -11.19 -0.47 5.22
CA GLU A 15 -11.40 -1.90 5.05
C GLU A 15 -10.89 -2.72 6.25
N GLY A 16 -9.95 -2.14 7.01
CA GLY A 16 -9.40 -2.72 8.23
C GLY A 16 -8.11 -3.52 8.02
N TYR A 17 -7.61 -3.62 6.78
CA TYR A 17 -6.39 -4.38 6.46
C TYR A 17 -5.16 -3.86 7.20
N ARG A 18 -4.97 -2.54 7.25
CA ARG A 18 -3.89 -1.90 8.03
C ARG A 18 -4.05 -2.18 9.53
N ALA A 19 -5.27 -2.13 10.03
CA ALA A 19 -5.56 -2.42 11.43
C ALA A 19 -5.25 -3.89 11.78
N ASN A 20 -5.52 -4.84 10.87
CA ASN A 20 -5.18 -6.24 11.05
C ASN A 20 -3.65 -6.45 11.14
N GLU A 21 -2.87 -5.79 10.29
CA GLU A 21 -1.40 -5.87 10.32
C GLU A 21 -0.81 -5.22 11.57
N ILE A 22 -1.31 -4.04 11.95
CA ILE A 22 -0.96 -3.39 13.23
C ILE A 22 -1.30 -4.30 14.40
N HIS A 23 -2.50 -4.87 14.43
CA HIS A 23 -2.92 -5.80 15.47
C HIS A 23 -2.05 -7.06 15.52
N ARG A 24 -1.70 -7.64 14.36
CA ARG A 24 -0.77 -8.78 14.25
C ARG A 24 0.59 -8.44 14.87
N ALA A 25 1.15 -7.28 14.57
CA ALA A 25 2.42 -6.83 15.12
C ALA A 25 2.34 -6.60 16.64
N LEU A 26 1.29 -5.92 17.10
CA LEU A 26 1.09 -5.58 18.51
C LEU A 26 0.72 -6.77 19.40
N SER A 27 0.14 -7.82 18.82
CA SER A 27 -0.28 -9.03 19.53
C SER A 27 0.83 -10.07 19.68
N ARG A 28 2.06 -9.78 19.23
CA ARG A 28 3.20 -10.68 19.43
C ARG A 28 3.50 -10.83 20.92
N PRO A 29 3.83 -12.05 21.40
CA PRO A 29 4.13 -12.27 22.81
C PRO A 29 5.40 -11.52 23.21
N GLY A 30 5.38 -10.94 24.41
CA GLY A 30 6.51 -10.19 24.97
C GLY A 30 6.28 -8.69 25.03
N LYS A 31 7.33 -7.94 25.39
CA LYS A 31 7.32 -6.48 25.38
C LYS A 31 7.85 -5.99 24.04
N LEU A 32 7.22 -4.94 23.51
CA LEU A 32 7.67 -4.26 22.30
C LEU A 32 8.57 -3.09 22.67
N SER A 33 9.64 -2.90 21.92
CA SER A 33 10.57 -1.79 22.05
C SER A 33 10.13 -0.59 21.21
N ALA A 34 10.75 0.57 21.44
CA ALA A 34 10.60 1.72 20.54
C ALA A 34 11.02 1.37 19.10
N GLY A 35 12.05 0.53 18.92
CA GLY A 35 12.48 0.06 17.60
C GLY A 35 11.41 -0.77 16.88
N ASP A 36 10.69 -1.62 17.62
CA ASP A 36 9.56 -2.37 17.04
C ASP A 36 8.43 -1.43 16.59
N MET A 37 8.17 -0.37 17.36
CA MET A 37 7.17 0.64 16.99
C MET A 37 7.61 1.46 15.77
N GLN A 38 8.91 1.73 15.63
CA GLN A 38 9.46 2.40 14.44
C GLN A 38 9.31 1.51 13.20
N ALA A 39 9.69 0.23 13.29
CA ALA A 39 9.56 -0.72 12.19
C ALA A 39 8.10 -0.91 11.73
N LEU A 40 7.14 -0.85 12.66
CA LEU A 40 5.72 -0.93 12.34
C LEU A 40 5.23 0.23 11.46
N GLN A 41 5.78 1.44 11.62
CA GLN A 41 5.39 2.62 10.82
C GLN A 41 5.71 2.47 9.32
N THR A 42 6.58 1.52 8.99
CA THR A 42 7.06 1.25 7.63
C THR A 42 6.83 -0.21 7.23
N ASP A 43 5.95 -0.92 7.93
CA ASP A 43 5.59 -2.27 7.53
C ASP A 43 4.81 -2.22 6.20
N THR A 44 5.26 -3.01 5.23
CA THR A 44 4.75 -3.10 3.86
C THR A 44 3.99 -4.41 3.63
N ARG A 45 3.75 -5.21 4.68
CA ARG A 45 2.96 -6.43 4.54
C ARG A 45 1.49 -6.11 4.24
N ASP A 46 0.96 -6.69 3.17
CA ASP A 46 -0.45 -6.59 2.78
C ASP A 46 -1.24 -7.77 3.36
N PHE A 47 -2.25 -7.46 4.19
CA PHE A 47 -3.13 -8.46 4.81
C PHE A 47 -4.00 -9.18 3.78
N LEU A 48 -4.59 -8.43 2.86
CA LEU A 48 -5.49 -8.96 1.83
C LEU A 48 -4.72 -9.91 0.90
N ALA A 49 -3.48 -9.56 0.55
CA ALA A 49 -2.58 -10.44 -0.18
C ALA A 49 -2.40 -11.79 0.53
N ALA A 50 -2.16 -11.76 1.84
CA ALA A 50 -1.94 -12.97 2.64
C ALA A 50 -3.16 -13.91 2.65
N GLU A 51 -4.38 -13.37 2.57
CA GLU A 51 -5.61 -14.15 2.50
C GLU A 51 -5.91 -14.68 1.09
N ILE A 52 -5.71 -13.85 0.07
CA ILE A 52 -6.17 -14.13 -1.29
C ILE A 52 -5.15 -14.91 -2.13
N VAL A 53 -3.85 -14.61 -2.02
CA VAL A 53 -2.82 -15.28 -2.83
C VAL A 53 -2.84 -16.80 -2.66
N PRO A 54 -2.99 -17.39 -1.46
CA PRO A 54 -3.14 -18.83 -1.32
C PRO A 54 -4.35 -19.41 -2.06
N VAL A 55 -5.45 -18.67 -2.16
CA VAL A 55 -6.66 -19.08 -2.90
C VAL A 55 -6.41 -19.03 -4.40
N LEU A 56 -5.76 -17.96 -4.88
CA LEU A 56 -5.34 -17.83 -6.29
C LEU A 56 -4.41 -18.98 -6.70
N LEU A 57 -3.39 -19.29 -5.89
CA LEU A 57 -2.47 -20.39 -6.17
C LEU A 57 -3.20 -21.75 -6.24
N ARG A 58 -4.24 -21.96 -5.42
CA ARG A 58 -5.08 -23.16 -5.51
C ARG A 58 -5.93 -23.20 -6.78
N SER A 59 -6.47 -22.05 -7.23
CA SER A 59 -7.28 -22.01 -8.47
C SER A 59 -6.46 -22.22 -9.74
N LEU A 60 -5.15 -21.98 -9.68
CA LEU A 60 -4.19 -22.21 -10.77
C LEU A 60 -3.55 -23.61 -10.75
N ALA A 61 -3.70 -24.39 -9.68
CA ALA A 61 -2.94 -25.64 -9.49
C ALA A 61 -3.18 -26.73 -10.55
N LYS A 62 -4.29 -26.66 -11.30
CA LYS A 62 -4.64 -27.60 -12.37
C LYS A 62 -4.59 -26.98 -13.76
N GLU A 63 -4.22 -25.72 -13.87
CA GLU A 63 -4.14 -25.02 -15.15
C GLU A 63 -2.89 -25.43 -15.91
N GLN A 64 -3.00 -25.46 -17.24
CA GLN A 64 -1.82 -25.60 -18.09
C GLN A 64 -1.15 -24.24 -18.22
N LEU A 65 -0.10 -24.03 -17.43
CA LEU A 65 0.64 -22.77 -17.42
C LEU A 65 1.78 -22.78 -18.43
N ASN A 66 1.95 -21.67 -19.14
CA ASN A 66 3.16 -21.42 -19.93
C ASN A 66 4.37 -21.09 -19.03
N ALA A 67 5.54 -20.89 -19.63
CA ALA A 67 6.78 -20.63 -18.88
C ALA A 67 6.72 -19.34 -18.03
N THR A 68 6.17 -18.26 -18.59
CA THR A 68 6.01 -16.97 -17.89
C THR A 68 5.01 -17.09 -16.74
N GLU A 69 3.86 -17.72 -16.98
CA GLU A 69 2.85 -18.00 -15.96
C GLU A 69 3.38 -18.86 -14.82
N SER A 70 4.14 -19.91 -15.15
CA SER A 70 4.78 -20.76 -14.14
C SER A 70 5.78 -19.98 -13.29
N ALA A 71 6.60 -19.12 -13.90
CA ALA A 71 7.53 -18.27 -13.17
C ALA A 71 6.80 -17.28 -12.23
N VAL A 72 5.68 -16.72 -12.66
CA VAL A 72 4.84 -15.84 -11.82
C VAL A 72 4.22 -16.61 -10.64
N VAL A 73 3.74 -17.83 -10.86
CA VAL A 73 3.26 -18.70 -9.78
C VAL A 73 4.34 -18.99 -8.75
N GLU A 74 5.58 -19.25 -9.19
CA GLU A 74 6.71 -19.44 -8.26
C GLU A 74 7.06 -18.15 -7.49
N LEU A 75 6.99 -16.98 -8.13
CA LEU A 75 7.18 -15.70 -7.43
C LEU A 75 6.15 -15.54 -6.31
N LEU A 76 4.87 -15.73 -6.62
CA LEU A 76 3.77 -15.62 -5.64
C LEU A 76 3.86 -16.66 -4.53
N ARG A 77 4.28 -17.89 -4.82
CA ARG A 77 4.40 -18.97 -3.82
C ARG A 77 5.48 -18.68 -2.78
N ASN A 78 6.57 -18.02 -3.19
CA ASN A 78 7.71 -17.71 -2.33
C ASN A 78 7.64 -16.30 -1.72
N TRP A 79 6.58 -15.55 -2.02
CA TRP A 79 6.41 -14.20 -1.53
C TRP A 79 5.92 -14.18 -0.08
N ASP A 80 6.44 -13.26 0.70
CA ASP A 80 6.09 -13.00 2.10
C ASP A 80 5.01 -11.92 2.25
N PHE A 81 4.33 -11.59 1.15
CA PHE A 81 3.25 -10.59 1.08
C PHE A 81 3.68 -9.15 1.37
N ARG A 82 4.98 -8.86 1.27
CA ARG A 82 5.51 -7.50 1.44
C ARG A 82 5.56 -6.74 0.12
N MET A 83 4.99 -5.54 0.12
CA MET A 83 4.96 -4.59 -0.98
C MET A 83 6.30 -3.82 -1.10
N ASP A 84 7.43 -4.53 -1.08
CA ASP A 84 8.76 -3.95 -1.13
C ASP A 84 9.17 -3.58 -2.57
N THR A 85 9.99 -2.54 -2.73
CA THR A 85 10.31 -1.94 -4.05
C THR A 85 11.02 -2.90 -5.02
N ASP A 86 11.75 -3.88 -4.52
CA ASP A 86 12.44 -4.90 -5.30
C ASP A 86 11.58 -6.15 -5.54
N SER A 87 10.38 -6.23 -4.96
CA SER A 87 9.50 -7.40 -5.07
C SER A 87 8.77 -7.42 -6.41
N ALA A 88 9.05 -8.44 -7.22
CA ALA A 88 8.26 -8.71 -8.42
C ALA A 88 6.87 -9.29 -8.11
N ALA A 89 6.77 -10.07 -7.02
CA ALA A 89 5.49 -10.63 -6.59
C ALA A 89 4.51 -9.56 -6.11
N ALA A 90 4.99 -8.47 -5.50
CA ALA A 90 4.18 -7.31 -5.14
C ALA A 90 3.53 -6.64 -6.35
N THR A 91 4.27 -6.46 -7.45
CA THR A 91 3.70 -5.98 -8.72
C THR A 91 2.63 -6.92 -9.27
N VAL A 92 2.90 -8.23 -9.24
CA VAL A 92 1.93 -9.23 -9.69
C VAL A 92 0.65 -9.15 -8.86
N TRP A 93 0.77 -9.07 -7.53
CA TRP A 93 -0.37 -8.92 -6.63
C TRP A 93 -1.18 -7.67 -6.91
N TRP A 94 -0.52 -6.51 -7.00
CA TRP A 94 -1.16 -5.22 -7.27
C TRP A 94 -2.00 -5.27 -8.55
N TYR A 95 -1.42 -5.77 -9.65
CA TYR A 95 -2.11 -5.90 -10.92
C TYR A 95 -3.18 -6.99 -10.92
N PHE A 96 -2.94 -8.11 -10.22
CA PHE A 96 -3.92 -9.18 -10.06
C PHE A 96 -5.21 -8.66 -9.42
N TRP A 97 -5.09 -7.95 -8.29
CA TRP A 97 -6.25 -7.51 -7.54
C TRP A 97 -7.09 -6.52 -8.35
N GLY A 98 -6.44 -5.56 -9.03
CA GLY A 98 -7.11 -4.65 -9.96
C GLY A 98 -7.84 -5.37 -11.09
N TRP A 99 -7.17 -6.33 -11.75
CA TRP A 99 -7.81 -7.11 -12.81
C TRP A 99 -8.94 -8.01 -12.30
N TYR A 100 -8.84 -8.51 -11.08
CA TYR A 100 -9.86 -9.37 -10.47
C TYR A 100 -11.11 -8.58 -10.08
N LEU A 101 -10.94 -7.36 -9.56
CA LEU A 101 -12.02 -6.39 -9.38
C LEU A 101 -12.69 -6.07 -10.72
N THR A 102 -11.91 -5.67 -11.72
CA THR A 102 -12.42 -5.36 -13.07
C THR A 102 -13.17 -6.55 -13.67
N GLU A 103 -12.60 -7.76 -13.66
CA GLU A 103 -13.24 -8.94 -14.24
C GLU A 103 -14.56 -9.32 -13.55
N THR A 104 -14.67 -9.03 -12.25
CA THR A 104 -15.88 -9.31 -11.46
C THR A 104 -16.94 -8.23 -11.67
N PHE A 105 -16.57 -6.95 -11.58
CA PHE A 105 -17.55 -5.86 -11.47
C PHE A 105 -17.84 -5.09 -12.76
N ASP A 106 -16.87 -4.94 -13.69
CA ASP A 106 -17.09 -4.19 -14.93
C ASP A 106 -18.30 -4.65 -15.75
N PRO A 107 -18.53 -5.97 -15.94
CA PRO A 107 -19.67 -6.41 -16.73
C PRO A 107 -21.00 -6.02 -16.09
N TRP A 108 -21.08 -6.03 -14.75
CA TRP A 108 -22.25 -5.54 -14.02
C TRP A 108 -22.43 -4.05 -14.18
N TRP A 109 -21.35 -3.27 -13.98
CA TRP A 109 -21.35 -1.82 -14.15
C TRP A 109 -21.87 -1.40 -15.53
N LYS A 110 -21.34 -2.04 -16.58
CA LYS A 110 -21.72 -1.79 -17.98
C LYS A 110 -23.16 -2.22 -18.25
N SER A 111 -23.54 -3.44 -17.87
CA SER A 111 -24.89 -3.98 -18.14
C SER A 111 -26.01 -3.19 -17.46
N ARG A 112 -25.73 -2.57 -16.31
CA ARG A 112 -26.68 -1.77 -15.53
C ARG A 112 -26.54 -0.26 -15.77
N ALA A 113 -25.61 0.16 -16.63
CA ALA A 113 -25.30 1.57 -16.88
C ALA A 113 -25.08 2.37 -15.59
N VAL A 114 -24.38 1.77 -14.62
CA VAL A 114 -24.08 2.40 -13.31
C VAL A 114 -23.28 3.67 -13.55
N LYS A 115 -23.70 4.77 -12.91
CA LYS A 115 -23.10 6.11 -13.08
C LYS A 115 -22.04 6.45 -12.03
N VAL A 116 -22.01 5.71 -10.92
CA VAL A 116 -21.01 5.85 -9.86
C VAL A 116 -19.69 5.30 -10.38
N ASP A 117 -18.60 6.03 -10.18
CA ASP A 117 -17.26 5.54 -10.50
C ASP A 117 -16.91 4.37 -9.56
N GLN A 118 -16.26 3.33 -10.08
CA GLN A 118 -15.86 2.20 -9.22
C GLN A 118 -14.81 2.63 -8.18
N GLY A 119 -14.01 3.65 -8.47
CA GLY A 119 -13.06 4.24 -7.53
C GLY A 119 -13.76 4.84 -6.30
N ASP A 120 -14.95 5.44 -6.48
CA ASP A 120 -15.74 6.02 -5.38
C ASP A 120 -16.27 4.97 -4.40
N VAL A 121 -16.34 3.70 -4.83
CA VAL A 121 -16.86 2.57 -4.03
C VAL A 121 -15.84 1.44 -3.89
N TRP A 122 -14.56 1.72 -4.19
CA TRP A 122 -13.51 0.71 -4.27
C TRP A 122 -13.38 -0.13 -3.01
N SER A 123 -13.46 0.51 -1.83
CA SER A 123 -13.36 -0.17 -0.54
C SER A 123 -14.48 -1.19 -0.33
N GLY A 124 -15.72 -0.83 -0.67
CA GLY A 124 -16.85 -1.75 -0.59
C GLY A 124 -16.71 -2.92 -1.57
N LEU A 125 -16.29 -2.65 -2.81
CA LEU A 125 -16.05 -3.69 -3.81
C LEU A 125 -14.91 -4.63 -3.42
N THR A 126 -13.87 -4.11 -2.79
CA THR A 126 -12.73 -4.88 -2.29
C THR A 126 -13.17 -5.84 -1.18
N GLN A 127 -13.90 -5.35 -0.18
CA GLN A 127 -14.42 -6.18 0.92
C GLN A 127 -15.42 -7.24 0.44
N ASP A 128 -16.31 -6.89 -0.49
CA ASP A 128 -17.25 -7.81 -1.11
C ASP A 128 -16.49 -8.91 -1.88
N LEU A 129 -15.52 -8.53 -2.72
CA LEU A 129 -14.73 -9.48 -3.51
C LEU A 129 -13.91 -10.42 -2.63
N GLU A 130 -13.28 -9.90 -1.58
CA GLU A 130 -12.57 -10.70 -0.57
C GLU A 130 -13.54 -11.72 0.06
N THR A 131 -14.66 -11.22 0.59
CA THR A 131 -15.65 -12.04 1.30
C THR A 131 -16.20 -13.15 0.41
N TRP A 132 -16.61 -12.83 -0.82
CA TRP A 132 -17.13 -13.83 -1.75
C TRP A 132 -16.04 -14.81 -2.19
N THR A 133 -14.83 -14.35 -2.45
CA THR A 133 -13.72 -15.24 -2.80
C THR A 133 -13.43 -16.27 -1.69
N LEU A 134 -13.47 -15.85 -0.43
CA LEU A 134 -13.14 -16.70 0.72
C LEU A 134 -14.30 -17.57 1.22
N LYS A 135 -15.53 -17.05 1.16
CA LYS A 135 -16.68 -17.64 1.88
C LYS A 135 -17.85 -18.02 0.97
N ASP A 136 -17.94 -17.46 -0.23
CA ASP A 136 -19.02 -17.71 -1.18
C ASP A 136 -18.50 -17.71 -2.63
N PRO A 137 -17.62 -18.66 -3.00
CA PRO A 137 -16.94 -18.66 -4.30
C PRO A 137 -17.90 -18.90 -5.48
N GLU A 138 -19.13 -19.33 -5.20
CA GLU A 138 -20.21 -19.52 -6.18
C GLU A 138 -21.13 -18.29 -6.28
N ASN A 139 -20.80 -17.18 -5.60
CA ASN A 139 -21.63 -16.00 -5.56
C ASN A 139 -22.01 -15.53 -6.98
N ARG A 140 -23.27 -15.15 -7.15
CA ARG A 140 -23.80 -14.68 -8.44
C ARG A 140 -23.04 -13.49 -9.03
N ALA A 141 -22.28 -12.74 -8.24
CA ALA A 141 -21.41 -11.68 -8.73
C ALA A 141 -20.38 -12.19 -9.76
N PHE A 142 -19.88 -13.42 -9.61
CA PHE A 142 -18.95 -14.02 -10.57
C PHE A 142 -19.63 -14.45 -11.88
N ASN A 143 -20.93 -14.74 -11.85
CA ASN A 143 -21.80 -15.02 -13.00
C ASN A 143 -22.15 -13.75 -13.79
N ALA A 144 -21.13 -12.96 -14.15
CA ALA A 144 -21.31 -11.64 -14.71
C ALA A 144 -21.98 -11.66 -16.12
N PRO A 145 -22.78 -10.63 -16.47
CA PRO A 145 -23.45 -10.54 -17.76
C PRO A 145 -22.47 -10.68 -18.93
N GLY A 146 -22.80 -11.55 -19.89
CA GLY A 146 -21.98 -11.79 -21.07
C GLY A 146 -20.76 -12.70 -20.86
N ALA A 147 -20.51 -13.17 -19.64
CA ALA A 147 -19.37 -14.04 -19.35
C ALA A 147 -19.75 -15.51 -19.10
N GLY A 148 -21.06 -15.82 -19.05
CA GLY A 148 -21.58 -17.16 -18.76
C GLY A 148 -21.49 -17.55 -17.28
N PRO A 149 -21.88 -18.78 -16.92
CA PRO A 149 -21.72 -19.31 -15.57
C PRO A 149 -20.25 -19.42 -15.19
N ARG A 150 -19.85 -18.80 -14.08
CA ARG A 150 -18.48 -18.69 -13.57
C ARG A 150 -18.45 -18.56 -12.05
N THR A 151 -17.37 -19.05 -11.48
CA THR A 151 -17.06 -19.03 -10.04
C THR A 151 -15.92 -18.04 -9.76
N ALA A 152 -15.61 -17.79 -8.48
CA ALA A 152 -14.43 -17.04 -8.08
C ALA A 152 -13.14 -17.61 -8.72
N PRO A 153 -12.84 -18.92 -8.66
CA PRO A 153 -11.71 -19.51 -9.37
C PRO A 153 -11.64 -19.19 -10.88
N ASP A 154 -12.78 -19.17 -11.58
CA ASP A 154 -12.81 -18.84 -13.01
C ASP A 154 -12.41 -17.37 -13.27
N ALA A 155 -12.96 -16.45 -12.46
CA ALA A 155 -12.63 -15.04 -12.54
C ALA A 155 -11.17 -14.77 -12.13
N GLN A 156 -10.63 -15.46 -11.12
CA GLN A 156 -9.22 -15.41 -10.74
C GLN A 156 -8.29 -15.83 -11.89
N ARG A 157 -8.54 -17.00 -12.50
CA ARG A 157 -7.74 -17.50 -13.64
C ARG A 157 -7.75 -16.52 -14.81
N LYS A 158 -8.93 -16.03 -15.18
CA LYS A 158 -9.06 -15.07 -16.28
C LYS A 158 -8.31 -13.76 -16.00
N SER A 159 -8.33 -13.29 -14.75
CA SER A 159 -7.59 -12.09 -14.32
C SER A 159 -6.08 -12.33 -14.33
N PHE A 160 -5.65 -13.53 -13.93
CA PHE A 160 -4.25 -13.95 -13.98
C PHE A 160 -3.68 -13.97 -15.41
N HIS A 161 -4.41 -14.49 -16.39
CA HIS A 161 -3.94 -14.45 -17.78
C HIS A 161 -3.85 -13.01 -18.32
N LYS A 162 -4.82 -12.15 -17.96
CA LYS A 162 -4.80 -10.74 -18.38
C LYS A 162 -3.63 -9.97 -17.79
N LEU A 163 -3.40 -10.10 -16.48
CA LEU A 163 -2.31 -9.38 -15.83
C LEU A 163 -0.95 -9.75 -16.45
N ILE A 164 -0.73 -11.03 -16.79
CA ILE A 164 0.54 -11.46 -17.37
C ILE A 164 0.74 -10.88 -18.77
N ALA A 165 -0.30 -10.85 -19.59
CA ALA A 165 -0.25 -10.23 -20.90
C ALA A 165 0.06 -8.72 -20.82
N ASP A 166 -0.45 -8.04 -19.80
CA ASP A 166 -0.18 -6.62 -19.57
C ASP A 166 1.21 -6.37 -19.02
N LEU A 167 1.62 -7.08 -17.97
CA LEU A 167 2.96 -6.94 -17.37
C LEU A 167 4.06 -7.32 -18.37
N THR A 168 3.83 -8.34 -19.21
CA THR A 168 4.77 -8.69 -20.28
C THR A 168 4.93 -7.55 -21.29
N ARG A 169 3.83 -6.86 -21.62
CA ARG A 169 3.82 -5.73 -22.56
C ARG A 169 4.49 -4.49 -21.98
N SER A 170 4.25 -4.20 -20.69
CA SER A 170 4.71 -2.97 -20.05
C SER A 170 6.11 -3.08 -19.44
N LEU A 171 6.48 -4.23 -18.89
CA LEU A 171 7.70 -4.42 -18.10
C LEU A 171 8.71 -5.39 -18.71
N GLY A 172 8.33 -6.09 -19.78
CA GLY A 172 9.18 -7.04 -20.51
C GLY A 172 8.84 -8.50 -20.21
N SER A 173 9.48 -9.43 -20.92
CA SER A 173 9.13 -10.86 -20.91
C SER A 173 9.61 -11.66 -19.69
N ASP A 174 10.50 -11.11 -18.86
CA ASP A 174 11.04 -11.77 -17.68
C ASP A 174 10.33 -11.28 -16.40
N PRO A 175 9.47 -12.10 -15.77
CA PRO A 175 8.73 -11.72 -14.56
C PRO A 175 9.60 -11.29 -13.39
N ARG A 176 10.84 -11.78 -13.31
CA ARG A 176 11.76 -11.44 -12.20
C ARG A 176 12.20 -9.97 -12.24
N THR A 177 12.01 -9.30 -13.37
CA THR A 177 12.36 -7.89 -13.55
C THR A 177 11.20 -6.93 -13.28
N TRP A 178 10.01 -7.46 -12.97
CA TRP A 178 8.80 -6.68 -12.71
C TRP A 178 8.78 -6.10 -11.30
N THR A 179 9.86 -5.49 -10.84
CA THR A 179 10.01 -4.98 -9.47
C THR A 179 9.00 -3.87 -9.17
N TYR A 180 8.39 -3.90 -7.98
CA TYR A 180 7.36 -2.95 -7.55
C TYR A 180 7.76 -1.48 -7.70
N GLY A 181 9.00 -1.12 -7.40
CA GLY A 181 9.51 0.25 -7.51
C GLY A 181 9.56 0.82 -8.93
N ARG A 182 9.41 -0.02 -9.97
CA ARG A 182 9.27 0.44 -11.37
C ARG A 182 7.86 0.91 -11.68
N VAL A 183 6.88 0.39 -10.96
CA VAL A 183 5.45 0.64 -11.19
C VAL A 183 4.89 1.58 -10.13
N HIS A 184 5.30 1.40 -8.88
CA HIS A 184 4.87 2.21 -7.76
C HIS A 184 5.98 3.18 -7.33
N GLN A 185 5.76 4.45 -7.68
CA GLN A 185 6.62 5.56 -7.30
C GLN A 185 5.85 6.54 -6.42
N ARG A 186 6.54 7.20 -5.50
CA ARG A 186 6.01 8.28 -4.69
C ARG A 186 6.49 9.63 -5.18
N VAL A 187 5.57 10.57 -5.23
CA VAL A 187 5.86 12.01 -5.31
C VAL A 187 5.36 12.64 -4.01
N ILE A 188 6.20 13.42 -3.34
CA ILE A 188 5.78 14.30 -2.26
C ILE A 188 5.67 15.69 -2.88
N GLU A 189 4.45 16.18 -3.01
CA GLU A 189 4.20 17.51 -3.55
C GLU A 189 4.74 18.58 -2.60
N ASN A 190 5.38 19.59 -3.18
CA ASN A 190 5.84 20.75 -2.44
C ASN A 190 4.64 21.54 -1.90
N VAL A 191 4.76 22.18 -0.74
CA VAL A 191 3.62 22.83 -0.05
C VAL A 191 3.06 24.01 -0.86
N ALA A 192 3.85 24.57 -1.77
CA ALA A 192 3.41 25.63 -2.67
C ALA A 192 2.75 25.11 -3.96
N GLU A 193 2.70 23.80 -4.17
CA GLU A 193 2.15 23.12 -5.36
C GLU A 193 2.77 23.62 -6.69
N ILE A 194 4.04 24.04 -6.64
CA ILE A 194 4.76 24.55 -7.81
C ILE A 194 5.46 23.40 -8.53
N SER A 195 5.08 23.15 -9.79
CA SER A 195 5.70 22.13 -10.62
C SER A 195 7.24 22.27 -10.68
N GLY A 196 7.95 21.15 -10.51
CA GLY A 196 9.41 21.08 -10.54
C GLY A 196 10.09 21.29 -9.18
N LEU A 197 9.32 21.57 -8.12
CA LEU A 197 9.83 21.63 -6.75
C LEU A 197 9.48 20.39 -5.91
N ASP A 198 8.67 19.46 -6.44
CA ASP A 198 8.28 18.25 -5.73
C ASP A 198 9.47 17.35 -5.36
N TYR A 199 9.32 16.61 -4.25
CA TYR A 199 10.31 15.62 -3.86
C TYR A 199 9.98 14.29 -4.53
N GLY A 200 10.69 13.99 -5.63
CA GLY A 200 10.54 12.75 -6.39
C GLY A 200 10.29 12.98 -7.88
N PRO A 201 9.78 11.96 -8.61
CA PRO A 201 9.34 10.66 -8.12
C PRO A 201 10.49 9.76 -7.64
N ARG A 202 10.23 8.94 -6.62
CA ARG A 202 11.15 7.88 -6.17
C ARG A 202 10.41 6.56 -5.97
N PRO A 203 11.03 5.40 -6.24
CA PRO A 203 10.46 4.11 -5.84
C PRO A 203 10.11 4.11 -4.35
N ASP A 204 8.92 3.62 -4.00
CA ASP A 204 8.51 3.46 -2.61
C ASP A 204 7.70 2.17 -2.42
N GLY A 205 7.83 1.57 -1.24
CA GLY A 205 7.11 0.36 -0.88
C GLY A 205 5.71 0.67 -0.36
N GLY A 206 5.01 -0.39 0.06
CA GLY A 206 3.67 -0.31 0.62
C GLY A 206 2.59 -0.06 -0.44
N ASP A 207 1.37 -0.04 0.05
CA ASP A 207 0.18 0.43 -0.66
C ASP A 207 -0.86 0.97 0.36
N ALA A 208 -2.10 1.19 -0.09
CA ALA A 208 -3.20 1.66 0.74
C ALA A 208 -3.60 0.69 1.89
N ASN A 209 -3.32 -0.61 1.74
CA ASN A 209 -3.68 -1.67 2.67
C ASN A 209 -2.57 -2.00 3.68
N THR A 210 -1.34 -1.50 3.45
CA THR A 210 -0.19 -1.69 4.34
C THR A 210 -0.09 -0.61 5.43
N PRO A 211 0.50 -0.87 6.62
CA PRO A 211 0.72 0.15 7.65
C PRO A 211 1.47 1.40 7.17
N LEU A 212 2.40 1.28 6.22
CA LEU A 212 3.08 2.42 5.58
C LEU A 212 2.09 3.36 4.84
N ALA A 213 0.89 2.88 4.49
CA ALA A 213 -0.22 3.64 3.91
C ALA A 213 0.14 4.40 2.64
N ALA A 214 0.90 3.75 1.76
CA ALA A 214 1.40 4.32 0.52
C ALA A 214 0.38 4.20 -0.63
N GLY A 215 -0.82 4.76 -0.46
CA GLY A 215 -1.89 4.63 -1.45
C GLY A 215 -1.66 5.41 -2.76
N GLY A 216 -2.28 4.93 -3.84
CA GLY A 216 -2.24 5.56 -5.17
C GLY A 216 -1.29 4.90 -6.16
N TYR A 217 -1.34 5.30 -7.43
CA TYR A 217 -0.45 4.81 -8.48
C TYR A 217 -0.26 5.88 -9.58
N PRO A 218 0.81 6.71 -9.54
CA PRO A 218 1.84 6.80 -8.49
C PRO A 218 1.26 7.20 -7.14
N SER A 219 1.96 6.87 -6.05
CA SER A 219 1.53 7.20 -4.69
C SER A 219 1.66 8.70 -4.43
N THR A 220 0.53 9.32 -4.10
CA THR A 220 0.42 10.71 -3.66
C THR A 220 -0.05 10.81 -2.20
N HIS A 221 -0.31 9.67 -1.56
CA HIS A 221 -0.82 9.59 -0.19
C HIS A 221 0.15 8.80 0.69
N GLY A 222 0.31 9.22 1.95
CA GLY A 222 1.22 8.59 2.89
C GLY A 222 1.35 9.39 4.19
N PRO A 223 2.23 8.97 5.12
CA PRO A 223 2.36 9.61 6.41
C PRO A 223 3.04 10.98 6.31
N SER A 224 2.28 12.05 6.57
CA SER A 224 2.80 13.40 6.73
C SER A 224 3.59 13.60 8.04
N TRP A 225 3.46 12.67 8.97
CA TRP A 225 4.19 12.63 10.23
C TRP A 225 4.29 11.18 10.74
N ARG A 226 5.47 10.78 11.19
CA ARG A 226 5.68 9.53 11.96
C ARG A 226 6.28 9.88 13.30
N MET A 227 5.84 9.21 14.36
CA MET A 227 6.35 9.46 15.71
C MET A 227 6.30 8.22 16.58
N VAL A 228 7.33 8.06 17.41
CA VAL A 228 7.43 7.05 18.46
C VAL A 228 7.95 7.73 19.73
N VAL A 229 7.30 7.44 20.86
CA VAL A 229 7.71 7.93 22.17
C VAL A 229 8.06 6.74 23.06
N ASP A 230 9.28 6.74 23.58
CA ASP A 230 9.73 5.84 24.63
C ASP A 230 9.68 6.58 25.97
N TRP A 231 8.62 6.32 26.72
CA TRP A 231 8.42 6.92 28.05
C TRP A 231 9.44 6.43 29.07
N GLY A 232 9.95 5.20 28.94
CA GLY A 232 10.93 4.64 29.88
C GLY A 232 12.32 5.24 29.69
N ALA A 233 12.68 5.53 28.44
CA ALA A 233 13.92 6.21 28.08
C ALA A 233 13.81 7.75 28.07
N HIS A 234 12.62 8.31 28.29
CA HIS A 234 12.33 9.74 28.13
C HIS A 234 12.77 10.29 26.77
N ALA A 235 12.54 9.50 25.70
CA ALA A 235 12.96 9.83 24.35
C ALA A 235 11.76 9.87 23.40
N ALA A 236 11.80 10.77 22.42
CA ALA A 236 10.84 10.82 21.35
C ALA A 236 11.58 10.90 20.01
N PHE A 237 11.03 10.27 18.99
CA PHE A 237 11.56 10.24 17.64
C PHE A 237 10.43 10.60 16.69
N ALA A 238 10.70 11.48 15.74
CA ALA A 238 9.71 11.88 14.76
C ALA A 238 10.34 12.33 13.45
N ILE A 239 9.54 12.31 12.39
CA ILE A 239 9.91 12.84 11.08
C ILE A 239 8.65 13.19 10.29
N TYR A 240 8.80 14.14 9.37
CA TYR A 240 7.84 14.47 8.33
C TYR A 240 8.55 14.46 6.96
N PRO A 241 7.82 14.26 5.85
CA PRO A 241 8.41 14.28 4.52
C PRO A 241 8.82 15.72 4.14
N GLY A 242 10.04 15.91 3.60
CA GLY A 242 10.54 17.23 3.18
C GLY A 242 11.62 17.78 4.11
N GLY A 243 11.54 19.07 4.41
CA GLY A 243 12.47 19.77 5.28
C GLY A 243 11.82 20.99 5.94
N GLN A 244 12.55 21.61 6.86
CA GLN A 244 11.98 22.65 7.73
C GLN A 244 11.69 23.97 7.01
N SER A 245 12.19 24.13 5.78
CA SER A 245 12.06 25.35 4.99
C SER A 245 11.53 25.01 3.61
N GLU A 246 10.45 25.63 3.17
CA GLU A 246 9.92 25.44 1.82
C GLU A 246 10.60 26.33 0.75
N ASN A 247 11.74 26.95 1.10
CA ASN A 247 12.52 27.71 0.13
C ASN A 247 13.50 26.76 -0.59
N PRO A 248 13.41 26.55 -1.92
CA PRO A 248 14.29 25.64 -2.65
C PRO A 248 15.78 25.99 -2.57
N ALA A 249 16.12 27.25 -2.26
CA ALA A 249 17.50 27.69 -2.04
C ALA A 249 18.02 27.40 -0.62
N SER A 250 17.15 26.91 0.28
CA SER A 250 17.48 26.60 1.65
C SER A 250 18.16 25.24 1.77
N ALA A 251 19.20 25.16 2.58
CA ALA A 251 19.81 23.88 2.95
C ALA A 251 18.83 22.97 3.72
N TRP A 252 17.71 23.51 4.22
CA TRP A 252 16.66 22.77 4.92
C TRP A 252 15.44 22.47 4.05
N TYR A 253 15.56 22.56 2.73
CA TYR A 253 14.47 22.22 1.80
C TYR A 253 14.21 20.72 1.75
N ALA A 254 15.22 19.94 1.37
CA ALA A 254 15.09 18.50 1.19
C ALA A 254 15.83 17.67 2.25
N ASN A 255 16.29 18.29 3.34
CA ASN A 255 17.28 17.68 4.23
C ASN A 255 16.81 16.46 5.03
N ARG A 256 15.49 16.21 5.12
CA ARG A 256 14.95 15.00 5.76
C ARG A 256 14.29 14.03 4.78
N VAL A 257 14.25 14.37 3.49
CA VAL A 257 13.60 13.56 2.44
C VAL A 257 14.20 12.15 2.40
N ASP A 258 15.52 12.05 2.33
CA ASP A 258 16.21 10.76 2.27
C ASP A 258 15.98 9.93 3.55
N THR A 259 16.04 10.56 4.72
CA THR A 259 15.76 9.92 6.01
C THR A 259 14.31 9.39 6.07
N TRP A 260 13.34 10.18 5.60
CA TRP A 260 11.93 9.81 5.58
C TRP A 260 11.64 8.65 4.61
N PHE A 261 12.25 8.66 3.42
CA PHE A 261 12.14 7.58 2.44
C PHE A 261 12.81 6.29 2.94
N ALA A 262 13.90 6.40 3.70
CA ALA A 262 14.54 5.26 4.34
C ALA A 262 13.74 4.71 5.54
N GLY A 263 12.59 5.32 5.89
CA GLY A 263 11.75 4.89 7.01
C GLY A 263 12.29 5.25 8.39
N ASN A 264 13.36 6.05 8.45
CA ASN A 264 14.03 6.39 9.71
C ASN A 264 13.36 7.59 10.39
N LEU A 265 13.37 7.60 11.72
CA LEU A 265 12.94 8.74 12.53
C LEU A 265 14.16 9.51 13.06
N GLU A 266 13.99 10.80 13.33
CA GLU A 266 15.03 11.62 13.95
C GLU A 266 14.69 11.90 15.42
N PRO A 267 15.69 12.06 16.31
CA PRO A 267 15.44 12.43 17.70
C PRO A 267 14.70 13.77 17.80
N MET A 268 13.65 13.81 18.60
CA MET A 268 12.94 15.03 18.97
C MET A 268 13.52 15.54 20.29
N LEU A 269 14.36 16.57 20.20
CA LEU A 269 15.04 17.14 21.35
C LEU A 269 14.09 18.02 22.18
N GLY A 270 14.15 17.88 23.50
CA GLY A 270 13.54 18.82 24.44
C GLY A 270 14.28 20.17 24.46
N ALA A 271 13.64 21.21 25.02
CA ALA A 271 14.17 22.58 25.02
C ALA A 271 15.59 22.70 25.60
N ASP A 272 15.87 21.99 26.71
CA ASP A 272 17.18 21.99 27.35
C ASP A 272 18.26 21.33 26.49
N GLN A 273 17.87 20.28 25.74
CA GLN A 273 18.76 19.57 24.82
C GLN A 273 19.07 20.41 23.57
N VAL A 274 18.07 21.15 23.06
CA VAL A 274 18.26 22.05 21.92
C VAL A 274 19.30 23.12 22.24
N SER A 275 19.25 23.72 23.44
CA SER A 275 20.17 24.79 23.84
C SER A 275 21.66 24.38 23.87
N SER A 276 21.94 23.07 23.91
CA SER A 276 23.29 22.51 23.90
C SER A 276 23.66 21.75 22.61
N ALA A 277 22.75 21.69 21.63
CA ALA A 277 22.95 20.97 20.39
C ALA A 277 23.88 21.73 19.43
N ALA A 278 24.70 20.99 18.67
CA ALA A 278 25.55 21.57 17.63
C ALA A 278 24.71 22.06 16.44
N GLY A 279 25.14 23.15 15.79
CA GLY A 279 24.50 23.67 14.58
C GLY A 279 23.22 24.49 14.82
N VAL A 280 22.89 24.80 16.06
CA VAL A 280 21.76 25.67 16.42
C VAL A 280 22.02 27.09 15.94
N ARG A 281 21.04 27.67 15.25
CA ARG A 281 21.01 29.11 14.92
C ARG A 281 20.03 29.79 15.85
N THR A 282 20.54 30.71 16.67
CA THR A 282 19.73 31.50 17.60
C THR A 282 19.39 32.85 16.98
N TRP A 283 18.13 33.24 17.10
CA TRP A 283 17.65 34.57 16.73
C TRP A 283 17.13 35.27 17.98
N GLU A 284 17.58 36.49 18.22
CA GLU A 284 17.04 37.35 19.27
C GLU A 284 16.11 38.37 18.61
N MET A 285 14.85 38.40 19.05
CA MET A 285 13.87 39.38 18.59
C MET A 285 13.86 40.55 19.58
N HIS A 286 14.24 41.74 19.11
CA HIS A 286 14.07 42.97 19.86
C HIS A 286 12.75 43.65 19.44
N PRO A 287 11.88 44.04 20.40
CA PRO A 287 10.65 44.76 20.11
C PRO A 287 10.84 46.08 19.35
#